data_AF-A0ABD3R1L3-F1
#
_entry.id   AF-A0ABD3R1L3-F1
#
_cell.length_a   1.000
_cell.length_b   1.000
_cell.length_c   1.000
_cell.angle_alpha   90.00
_cell.angle_beta   90.00
_cell.angle_gamma   90.00
#
_symmetry.space_group_name_H-M   'P 1'
#
loop_
_entity.id
_entity.type
_entity.pdbx_description
1 polymer ?
#
loop_
_entity_poly.entity_id
_entity_poly.type
_entity_poly.pdbx_seq_one_letter_code
_entity_poly.pdbx_strand_id
1 'polypeptide(L)'
;MSSKRTTEDDTPIDDTNPPLTLPAIQTRIRQLLDRLPSKADTAALSPNNVESLERWCRQVRSTLRSYNLVLNFLSVATYQWEPDRPGHTGQSLAALNNQMQSGTARINILQNDISRVLTPALTRQLTKKRLVVHKSKPSPQDTTTSADGNVEEIIKEEFYEYEQVVNDPEMLQLNREQMCDEAIYKRQLVVSVMEQMCQCIDDYMKAEAGAAGGDAQRYSMAY
;
A
#
# COMPACT_ATOMS: atom_id res chain seq x y z
N MET A 1 -5.22 -33.81 -10.16
CA MET A 1 -6.05 -33.49 -11.33
C MET A 1 -5.64 -32.13 -11.85
N SER A 2 -4.96 -32.12 -12.99
CA SER A 2 -4.35 -30.94 -13.60
C SER A 2 -5.42 -30.19 -14.40
N SER A 3 -5.84 -29.02 -13.92
CA SER A 3 -6.76 -28.16 -14.66
C SER A 3 -5.92 -27.25 -15.56
N LYS A 4 -5.96 -27.53 -16.87
CA LYS A 4 -5.36 -26.68 -17.90
C LYS A 4 -6.09 -25.34 -17.89
N ARG A 5 -5.40 -24.25 -17.48
CA ARG A 5 -5.83 -22.89 -17.84
C ARG A 5 -5.66 -22.76 -19.35
N THR A 6 -6.78 -22.68 -20.05
CA THR A 6 -6.83 -22.28 -21.46
C THR A 6 -6.29 -20.86 -21.58
N THR A 7 -5.16 -20.76 -22.25
CA THR A 7 -4.61 -19.53 -22.84
C THR A 7 -5.51 -19.12 -24.00
N GLU A 8 -6.45 -18.21 -23.78
CA GLU A 8 -7.17 -17.46 -24.83
C GLU A 8 -8.18 -16.52 -24.17
N ASP A 9 -7.68 -15.41 -23.61
CA ASP A 9 -8.47 -14.19 -23.48
C ASP A 9 -7.50 -13.01 -23.40
N ASP A 10 -6.80 -12.75 -24.51
CA ASP A 10 -6.01 -11.54 -24.69
C ASP A 10 -6.99 -10.40 -25.06
N THR A 11 -8.01 -10.20 -24.22
CA THR A 11 -8.92 -9.06 -24.37
C THR A 11 -8.10 -7.81 -24.08
N PRO A 12 -7.89 -6.92 -25.07
CA PRO A 12 -7.17 -5.69 -24.84
C PRO A 12 -7.88 -4.93 -23.73
N ILE A 13 -7.08 -4.57 -22.74
CA ILE A 13 -7.54 -3.81 -21.58
C ILE A 13 -8.08 -2.48 -22.08
N ASP A 14 -9.40 -2.35 -22.07
CA ASP A 14 -10.08 -1.13 -22.43
C ASP A 14 -9.98 -0.13 -21.26
N ASP A 15 -8.86 0.58 -21.18
CA ASP A 15 -8.69 1.73 -20.28
C ASP A 15 -9.53 2.95 -20.73
N THR A 16 -10.16 2.88 -21.91
CA THR A 16 -11.03 3.92 -22.47
C THR A 16 -12.47 3.82 -21.97
N ASN A 17 -12.94 2.63 -21.56
CA ASN A 17 -14.28 2.43 -21.02
C ASN A 17 -14.24 1.87 -19.59
N PRO A 18 -14.70 2.61 -18.57
CA PRO A 18 -14.75 2.11 -17.19
C PRO A 18 -15.73 0.93 -17.05
N PRO A 19 -15.43 -0.06 -16.19
CA PRO A 19 -16.31 -1.21 -16.02
C PRO A 19 -17.59 -0.81 -15.26
N LEU A 20 -18.75 -1.00 -15.90
CA LEU A 20 -20.06 -0.63 -15.34
C LEU A 20 -20.86 -1.81 -14.76
N THR A 21 -20.44 -3.05 -15.04
CA THR A 21 -21.14 -4.27 -14.62
C THR A 21 -20.23 -5.14 -13.76
N LEU A 22 -20.80 -5.95 -12.87
CA LEU A 22 -20.04 -6.88 -12.04
C LEU A 22 -19.14 -7.85 -12.83
N PRO A 23 -19.58 -8.47 -13.94
CA PRO A 23 -18.70 -9.27 -14.79
C PRO A 23 -17.53 -8.48 -15.37
N ALA A 24 -17.76 -7.23 -15.80
CA ALA A 24 -16.72 -6.37 -16.34
C ALA A 24 -15.71 -5.97 -15.25
N ILE A 25 -16.19 -5.63 -14.04
CA ILE A 25 -15.36 -5.34 -12.87
C ILE A 25 -14.48 -6.55 -12.54
N GLN A 26 -15.07 -7.75 -12.50
CA GLN A 26 -14.34 -8.98 -12.21
C GLN A 26 -13.27 -9.28 -13.27
N THR A 27 -13.62 -9.15 -14.55
CA THR A 27 -12.68 -9.33 -15.67
C THR A 27 -11.51 -8.36 -15.54
N ARG A 28 -11.80 -7.10 -15.21
CA ARG A 28 -10.78 -6.07 -14.98
C ARG A 28 -9.86 -6.43 -13.82
N ILE A 29 -10.39 -6.96 -12.71
CA ILE A 29 -9.56 -7.41 -11.57
C ILE A 29 -8.65 -8.58 -11.97
N ARG A 30 -9.15 -9.54 -12.77
CA ARG A 30 -8.33 -10.65 -13.29
C ARG A 30 -7.20 -10.15 -14.20
N GLN A 31 -7.48 -9.21 -15.10
CA GLN A 31 -6.46 -8.57 -15.93
C GLN A 31 -5.40 -7.83 -15.09
N LEU A 32 -5.80 -7.22 -13.97
CA LEU A 32 -4.86 -6.56 -13.05
C LEU A 32 -3.99 -7.58 -12.29
N LEU A 33 -4.52 -8.76 -11.95
CA LEU A 33 -3.75 -9.85 -11.37
C LEU A 33 -2.62 -10.30 -12.32
N ASP A 34 -2.89 -10.38 -13.61
CA ASP A 34 -1.90 -10.78 -14.62
C ASP A 34 -0.81 -9.70 -14.83
N ARG A 35 -1.09 -8.43 -14.49
CA ARG A 35 -0.11 -7.33 -14.52
C ARG A 35 0.83 -7.31 -13.32
N LEU A 36 0.56 -8.08 -12.26
CA LEU A 36 1.46 -8.12 -11.12
C LEU A 36 2.81 -8.77 -11.51
N PRO A 37 3.94 -8.30 -10.97
CA PRO A 37 5.24 -8.94 -11.19
C PRO A 37 5.18 -10.44 -10.89
N SER A 38 5.94 -11.27 -11.62
CA SER A 38 5.90 -12.71 -11.38
C SER A 38 6.48 -13.07 -10.00
N LYS A 39 6.20 -14.28 -9.52
CA LYS A 39 6.80 -14.77 -8.27
C LYS A 39 8.33 -14.85 -8.39
N ALA A 40 8.84 -15.22 -9.57
CA ALA A 40 10.27 -15.29 -9.84
C ALA A 40 10.92 -13.89 -9.83
N ASP A 41 10.31 -12.92 -10.51
CA ASP A 41 10.83 -11.53 -10.54
C ASP A 41 10.83 -10.90 -9.14
N THR A 42 9.80 -11.19 -8.35
CA THR A 42 9.68 -10.70 -6.97
C THR A 42 10.74 -11.34 -6.06
N ALA A 43 11.04 -12.63 -6.25
CA ALA A 43 12.08 -13.32 -5.48
C ALA A 43 13.51 -12.94 -5.89
N ALA A 44 13.68 -12.42 -7.10
CA ALA A 44 14.97 -11.94 -7.62
C ALA A 44 15.31 -10.50 -7.19
N LEU A 45 14.43 -9.83 -6.45
CA LEU A 45 14.69 -8.48 -5.94
C LEU A 45 15.89 -8.47 -4.99
N SER A 46 16.68 -7.42 -5.09
CA SER A 46 17.86 -7.20 -4.25
C SER A 46 17.92 -5.74 -3.83
N PRO A 47 18.28 -5.44 -2.56
CA PRO A 47 18.40 -4.07 -2.07
C PRO A 47 19.48 -3.28 -2.80
N ASN A 48 20.47 -3.97 -3.39
CA ASN A 48 21.57 -3.36 -4.13
C ASN A 48 21.18 -3.03 -5.59
N ASN A 49 20.11 -3.63 -6.10
CA ASN A 49 19.62 -3.37 -7.46
C ASN A 49 18.40 -2.42 -7.42
N VAL A 50 18.70 -1.14 -7.18
CA VAL A 50 17.69 -0.08 -7.01
C VAL A 50 16.78 0.05 -8.23
N GLU A 51 17.30 -0.08 -9.45
CA GLU A 51 16.51 0.05 -10.68
C GLU A 51 15.44 -1.04 -10.77
N SER A 52 15.79 -2.29 -10.46
CA SER A 52 14.84 -3.41 -10.46
C SER A 52 13.75 -3.22 -9.39
N LEU A 53 14.13 -2.77 -8.20
CA LEU A 53 13.23 -2.53 -7.09
C LEU A 53 12.26 -1.38 -7.40
N GLU A 54 12.76 -0.27 -7.95
CA GLU A 54 11.90 0.84 -8.35
C GLU A 54 10.93 0.44 -9.46
N ARG A 55 11.38 -0.33 -10.46
CA ARG A 55 10.52 -0.84 -11.53
C ARG A 55 9.39 -1.71 -10.95
N TRP A 56 9.73 -2.63 -10.05
CA TRP A 56 8.77 -3.47 -9.35
C TRP A 56 7.76 -2.62 -8.56
N CYS A 57 8.25 -1.67 -7.75
CA CYS A 57 7.42 -0.76 -6.96
C CYS A 57 6.48 0.08 -7.83
N ARG A 58 6.94 0.60 -8.97
CA ARG A 58 6.11 1.37 -9.92
C ARG A 58 5.02 0.51 -10.55
N GLN A 59 5.34 -0.70 -10.96
CA GLN A 59 4.40 -1.64 -11.56
C GLN A 59 3.31 -2.04 -10.56
N VAL A 60 3.70 -2.40 -9.34
CA VAL A 60 2.75 -2.73 -8.26
C VAL A 60 1.90 -1.51 -7.90
N ARG A 61 2.50 -0.32 -7.74
CA ARG A 61 1.75 0.92 -7.46
C ARG A 61 0.71 1.24 -8.52
N SER A 62 1.08 1.12 -9.80
CA SER A 62 0.16 1.35 -10.91
C SER A 62 -1.01 0.37 -10.86
N THR A 63 -0.72 -0.91 -10.64
CA THR A 63 -1.74 -1.96 -10.56
C THR A 63 -2.70 -1.74 -9.39
N LEU A 64 -2.18 -1.41 -8.21
CA LEU A 64 -2.98 -1.11 -7.02
C LEU A 64 -3.84 0.15 -7.20
N ARG A 65 -3.32 1.18 -7.88
CA ARG A 65 -4.10 2.38 -8.21
C ARG A 65 -5.27 2.04 -9.12
N SER A 66 -5.04 1.28 -10.19
CA SER A 66 -6.09 0.82 -11.09
C SER A 66 -7.11 -0.05 -10.36
N TYR A 67 -6.66 -0.96 -9.48
CA TYR A 67 -7.54 -1.78 -8.67
C TYR A 67 -8.46 -0.96 -7.77
N ASN A 68 -7.91 0.01 -7.02
CA ASN A 68 -8.72 0.89 -6.18
C ASN A 68 -9.75 1.69 -6.98
N LEU A 69 -9.40 2.15 -8.19
CA LEU A 69 -10.37 2.81 -9.07
C LEU A 69 -11.49 1.86 -9.49
N VAL A 70 -11.16 0.62 -9.85
CA VAL A 70 -12.15 -0.40 -10.24
C VAL A 70 -13.11 -0.71 -9.08
N LEU A 71 -12.62 -0.78 -7.85
CA LEU A 71 -13.47 -1.03 -6.68
C LEU A 71 -14.52 0.06 -6.44
N ASN A 72 -14.27 1.30 -6.85
CA ASN A 72 -15.27 2.37 -6.69
C ASN A 72 -16.53 2.15 -7.55
N PHE A 73 -16.44 1.35 -8.62
CA PHE A 73 -17.61 1.01 -9.45
C PHE A 73 -18.47 -0.11 -8.83
N LEU A 74 -17.98 -0.79 -7.79
CA LEU A 74 -18.69 -1.90 -7.17
C LEU A 74 -19.99 -1.44 -6.50
N SER A 75 -19.97 -0.30 -5.81
CA SER A 75 -21.16 0.27 -5.17
C SER A 75 -22.23 0.68 -6.19
N VAL A 76 -21.81 1.16 -7.36
CA VAL A 76 -22.71 1.51 -8.47
C VAL A 76 -23.31 0.24 -9.08
N ALA A 77 -22.49 -0.78 -9.35
CA ALA A 77 -22.92 -2.03 -9.97
C ALA A 77 -23.76 -2.93 -9.05
N THR A 78 -23.71 -2.72 -7.74
CA THR A 78 -24.49 -3.47 -6.73
C THR A 78 -25.69 -2.71 -6.21
N TYR A 79 -25.96 -1.49 -6.72
CA TYR A 79 -27.08 -0.68 -6.28
C TYR A 79 -28.41 -1.38 -6.58
N GLN A 80 -29.20 -1.60 -5.54
CA GLN A 80 -30.60 -2.00 -5.61
C GLN A 80 -31.35 -1.32 -4.49
N TRP A 81 -32.62 -0.99 -4.75
CA TRP A 81 -33.52 -0.47 -3.74
C TRP A 81 -33.75 -1.54 -2.65
N GLU A 82 -33.55 -1.18 -1.37
CA GLU A 82 -33.43 -2.17 -0.29
C GLU A 82 -34.62 -3.14 -0.16
N PRO A 83 -35.89 -2.71 -0.31
CA PRO A 83 -37.02 -3.64 -0.23
C PRO A 83 -37.16 -4.60 -1.41
N ASP A 84 -36.50 -4.34 -2.54
CA ASP A 84 -36.43 -5.29 -3.66
C ASP A 84 -35.30 -6.31 -3.46
N ARG A 85 -34.47 -6.16 -2.41
CA ARG A 85 -33.30 -7.01 -2.19
C ARG A 85 -33.66 -8.28 -1.40
N PRO A 86 -33.43 -9.47 -1.98
CA PRO A 86 -33.56 -10.74 -1.28
C PRO A 86 -32.59 -10.85 -0.10
N GLY A 87 -33.03 -11.46 1.00
CA GLY A 87 -32.21 -11.58 2.22
C GLY A 87 -30.84 -12.27 2.01
N HIS A 88 -30.78 -13.29 1.15
CA HIS A 88 -29.53 -13.98 0.80
C HIS A 88 -28.58 -13.12 -0.05
N THR A 89 -29.12 -12.25 -0.89
CA THR A 89 -28.34 -11.24 -1.64
C THR A 89 -27.76 -10.19 -0.68
N GLY A 90 -28.51 -9.79 0.35
CA GLY A 90 -28.04 -8.88 1.39
C GLY A 90 -26.83 -9.41 2.18
N GLN A 91 -26.83 -10.70 2.55
CA GLN A 91 -25.70 -11.34 3.23
C GLN A 91 -24.45 -11.36 2.34
N SER A 92 -24.63 -11.70 1.06
CA SER A 92 -23.55 -11.75 0.07
C SER A 92 -22.96 -10.36 -0.20
N LEU A 93 -23.82 -9.32 -0.24
CA LEU A 93 -23.40 -7.92 -0.35
C LEU A 93 -22.61 -7.46 0.88
N ALA A 94 -23.04 -7.85 2.09
CA ALA A 94 -22.31 -7.53 3.31
C ALA A 94 -20.92 -8.16 3.31
N ALA A 95 -20.80 -9.42 2.89
CA ALA A 95 -19.49 -10.08 2.73
C ALA A 95 -18.59 -9.37 1.71
N LEU A 96 -19.16 -8.98 0.56
CA LEU A 96 -18.47 -8.22 -0.49
C LEU A 96 -17.95 -6.87 0.03
N ASN A 97 -18.78 -6.11 0.74
CA ASN A 97 -18.40 -4.83 1.32
C ASN A 97 -17.33 -4.98 2.41
N ASN A 98 -17.45 -5.99 3.27
CA ASN A 98 -16.44 -6.30 4.28
C ASN A 98 -15.09 -6.64 3.63
N GLN A 99 -15.11 -7.40 2.54
CA GLN A 99 -13.90 -7.72 1.78
C GLN A 99 -13.30 -6.48 1.12
N MET A 100 -14.12 -5.56 0.60
CA MET A 100 -13.64 -4.29 0.03
C MET A 100 -12.90 -3.46 1.08
N GLN A 101 -13.47 -3.32 2.29
CA GLN A 101 -12.85 -2.57 3.38
C GLN A 101 -11.57 -3.26 3.89
N SER A 102 -11.64 -4.56 4.17
CA SER A 102 -10.48 -5.34 4.66
C SER A 102 -9.36 -5.41 3.62
N GLY A 103 -9.71 -5.60 2.34
CA GLY A 103 -8.77 -5.63 1.22
C GLY A 103 -8.05 -4.29 1.03
N THR A 104 -8.78 -3.17 1.13
CA THR A 104 -8.19 -1.82 1.04
C THR A 104 -7.19 -1.58 2.17
N ALA A 105 -7.52 -1.96 3.40
CA ALA A 105 -6.61 -1.82 4.54
C ALA A 105 -5.30 -2.62 4.34
N ARG A 106 -5.38 -3.86 3.83
CA ARG A 106 -4.20 -4.69 3.54
C ARG A 106 -3.34 -4.11 2.41
N ILE A 107 -3.97 -3.56 1.37
CA ILE A 107 -3.28 -2.91 0.24
C ILE A 107 -2.57 -1.63 0.69
N ASN A 108 -3.15 -0.85 1.60
CA ASN A 108 -2.57 0.40 2.09
C ASN A 108 -1.21 0.18 2.80
N ILE A 109 -1.01 -0.97 3.45
CA ILE A 109 0.28 -1.34 4.05
C ILE A 109 1.38 -1.33 2.97
N LEU A 110 1.13 -2.02 1.86
CA LEU A 110 2.07 -2.09 0.74
C LEU A 110 2.24 -0.73 0.04
N GLN A 111 1.18 0.06 -0.09
CA GLN A 111 1.27 1.40 -0.69
C GLN A 111 2.17 2.34 0.12
N ASN A 112 2.12 2.25 1.46
CA ASN A 112 2.98 3.05 2.33
C ASN A 112 4.45 2.67 2.15
N ASP A 113 4.77 1.39 2.12
CA ASP A 113 6.15 0.92 1.95
C ASP A 113 6.70 1.25 0.56
N ILE A 114 5.87 1.11 -0.49
CA ILE A 114 6.24 1.55 -1.84
C ILE A 114 6.50 3.05 -1.86
N SER A 115 5.73 3.85 -1.12
CA SER A 115 5.92 5.30 -1.05
C SER A 115 7.24 5.65 -0.36
N ARG A 116 7.67 4.89 0.65
CA ARG A 116 8.99 5.07 1.30
C ARG A 116 10.15 4.80 0.35
N VAL A 117 9.99 3.85 -0.58
CA VAL A 117 11.02 3.51 -1.58
C VAL A 117 11.03 4.51 -2.75
N LEU A 118 9.86 4.85 -3.32
CA LEU A 118 9.76 5.69 -4.51
C LEU A 118 9.80 7.19 -4.23
N THR A 119 9.33 7.60 -3.06
CA THR A 119 9.20 9.01 -2.65
C THR A 119 9.60 9.15 -1.18
N PRO A 120 10.88 8.94 -0.84
CA PRO A 120 11.36 9.12 0.53
C PRO A 120 11.09 10.57 0.96
N ALA A 121 10.49 10.72 2.14
CA ALA A 121 10.15 12.04 2.67
C ALA A 121 11.42 12.76 3.17
N LEU A 122 11.48 14.07 2.90
CA LEU A 122 12.47 14.98 3.48
C LEU A 122 12.30 14.96 5.01
N THR A 123 13.23 14.32 5.71
CA THR A 123 13.20 14.29 7.17
C THR A 123 14.26 15.26 7.69
N ARG A 124 13.85 16.31 8.41
CA ARG A 124 14.81 17.21 9.07
C ARG A 124 15.54 16.43 10.16
N GLN A 125 16.84 16.25 10.00
CA GLN A 125 17.69 15.65 11.03
C GLN A 125 18.42 16.73 11.84
N LEU A 126 18.68 16.41 13.10
CA LEU A 126 19.34 17.29 14.07
C LEU A 126 20.74 16.71 14.29
N THR A 127 21.74 17.25 13.60
CA THR A 127 23.12 16.77 13.67
C THR A 127 23.84 17.43 14.85
N LYS A 128 24.27 16.64 15.83
CA LYS A 128 25.04 17.13 16.98
C LYS A 128 26.47 17.47 16.55
N LYS A 129 26.85 18.75 16.57
CA LYS A 129 28.25 19.17 16.38
C LYS A 129 29.04 19.15 17.69
N ARG A 130 30.35 18.99 17.53
CA ARG A 130 31.37 18.63 18.52
C ARG A 130 31.54 19.68 19.63
N LEU A 131 31.75 19.21 20.86
CA LEU A 131 32.22 20.00 22.01
C LEU A 131 33.56 20.68 21.69
N VAL A 132 33.59 22.01 21.62
CA VAL A 132 34.84 22.77 21.71
C VAL A 132 35.00 23.20 23.17
N VAL A 133 35.89 22.51 23.88
CA VAL A 133 36.28 22.91 25.25
C VAL A 133 37.25 24.08 25.12
N HIS A 134 36.76 25.29 25.34
CA HIS A 134 37.65 26.44 25.55
C HIS A 134 38.23 26.35 26.97
N LYS A 135 39.53 26.04 27.07
CA LYS A 135 40.28 26.35 28.29
C LYS A 135 40.56 27.85 28.25
N SER A 136 39.83 28.63 29.04
CA SER A 136 40.26 30.00 29.31
C SER A 136 41.57 29.92 30.11
N LYS A 137 42.62 30.59 29.61
CA LYS A 137 43.75 30.92 30.49
C LYS A 137 43.29 32.07 31.38
N PRO A 138 43.65 32.09 32.67
CA PRO A 138 43.40 33.26 33.50
C PRO A 138 44.14 34.45 32.89
N SER A 139 43.43 35.55 32.68
CA SER A 139 44.03 36.82 32.29
C SER A 139 44.99 37.26 33.40
N PRO A 140 46.22 37.69 33.10
CA PRO A 140 47.17 38.12 34.13
C PRO A 140 46.88 39.58 34.50
N GLN A 141 45.83 39.82 35.27
CA GLN A 141 45.64 41.08 35.99
C GLN A 141 44.57 40.86 37.05
N ASP A 142 44.99 40.33 38.20
CA ASP A 142 44.73 40.93 39.50
C ASP A 142 45.41 40.07 40.57
N THR A 143 46.57 40.56 41.00
CA THR A 143 47.21 40.11 42.23
C THR A 143 46.47 40.72 43.42
N THR A 144 45.69 39.91 44.13
CA THR A 144 45.70 39.89 45.61
C THR A 144 44.84 38.76 46.20
N THR A 145 45.50 37.97 47.05
CA THR A 145 44.96 37.19 48.18
C THR A 145 44.13 35.91 47.92
N SER A 146 44.88 34.80 47.96
CA SER A 146 44.66 33.61 48.82
C SER A 146 43.42 32.72 48.69
N ALA A 147 43.76 31.43 48.54
CA ALA A 147 43.18 30.24 49.17
C ALA A 147 41.95 29.57 48.53
N ASP A 148 42.21 28.33 48.12
CA ASP A 148 41.29 27.20 47.94
C ASP A 148 40.20 27.26 46.86
N GLY A 149 40.14 26.18 46.08
CA GLY A 149 39.05 25.88 45.16
C GLY A 149 39.25 26.45 43.76
N ASN A 150 40.12 25.81 42.98
CA ASN A 150 40.21 26.03 41.53
C ASN A 150 38.93 25.47 40.87
N VAL A 151 37.82 26.22 40.92
CA VAL A 151 36.60 25.90 40.18
C VAL A 151 36.81 26.42 38.76
N GLU A 152 37.36 25.55 37.89
CA GLU A 152 37.33 25.75 36.44
C GLU A 152 35.86 25.83 36.00
N GLU A 153 35.35 27.04 35.76
CA GLU A 153 34.00 27.22 35.24
C GLU A 153 34.00 26.86 33.75
N ILE A 154 33.71 25.59 33.46
CA ILE A 154 33.57 25.07 32.10
C ILE A 154 32.25 25.61 31.55
N ILE A 155 32.30 26.73 30.82
CA ILE A 155 31.15 27.23 30.05
C ILE A 155 30.94 26.27 28.87
N LYS A 156 29.91 25.43 28.98
CA LYS A 156 29.48 24.51 27.91
C LYS A 156 28.45 25.23 27.04
N GLU A 157 28.89 25.83 25.94
CA GLU A 157 27.96 26.31 24.92
C GLU A 157 27.65 25.18 23.94
N GLU A 158 26.38 24.76 23.90
CA GLU A 158 25.87 23.78 22.95
C GLU A 158 25.29 24.53 21.73
N PHE A 159 25.98 24.48 20.60
CA PHE A 159 25.47 25.00 19.33
C PHE A 159 24.78 23.87 18.55
N TYR A 160 23.48 24.02 18.31
CA TYR A 160 22.69 23.14 17.46
C TYR A 160 22.55 23.76 16.08
N GLU A 161 23.11 23.11 15.06
CA GLU A 161 22.95 23.51 13.65
C GLU A 161 21.94 22.58 12.99
N TYR A 162 20.86 23.15 12.46
CA TYR A 162 19.84 22.40 11.74
C TYR A 162 20.23 22.27 10.27
N GLU A 163 20.67 21.10 9.85
CA GLU A 163 20.93 20.82 8.43
C GLU A 163 19.76 20.04 7.83
N GLN A 164 19.18 20.56 6.74
CA GLN A 164 18.20 19.83 5.95
C GLN A 164 18.93 18.81 5.07
N VAL A 165 19.21 17.63 5.63
CA VAL A 165 19.72 16.51 4.83
C VAL A 165 18.57 15.98 3.98
N VAL A 166 18.75 16.04 2.67
CA VAL A 166 17.70 15.75 1.69
C VAL A 166 17.31 14.27 1.66
N ASN A 167 18.17 13.35 2.09
CA ASN A 167 17.85 11.94 2.36
C ASN A 167 18.96 11.29 3.21
N ASP A 168 18.58 10.58 4.27
CA ASP A 168 19.52 9.76 5.05
C ASP A 168 19.82 8.44 4.29
N PRO A 169 21.07 8.18 3.90
CA PRO A 169 21.43 6.99 3.13
C PRO A 169 21.20 5.68 3.88
N GLU A 170 21.34 5.65 5.22
CA GLU A 170 21.09 4.45 6.01
C GLU A 170 19.60 4.11 6.05
N MET A 171 18.75 5.13 6.21
CA MET A 171 17.29 4.96 6.15
C MET A 171 16.81 4.50 4.77
N LEU A 172 17.41 5.01 3.68
CA LEU A 172 17.09 4.54 2.34
C LEU A 172 17.48 3.08 2.14
N GLN A 173 18.65 2.68 2.64
CA GLN A 173 19.11 1.30 2.57
C GLN A 173 18.18 0.37 3.36
N LEU A 174 17.81 0.75 4.59
CA LEU A 174 16.90 -0.01 5.43
C LEU A 174 15.52 -0.20 4.77
N ASN A 175 14.97 0.85 4.15
CA ASN A 175 13.70 0.76 3.43
C ASN A 175 13.76 -0.21 2.24
N ARG A 176 14.91 -0.28 1.55
CA ARG A 176 15.12 -1.21 0.42
C ARG A 176 15.23 -2.64 0.91
N GLU A 177 15.98 -2.87 1.99
CA GLU A 177 16.14 -4.20 2.62
C GLU A 177 14.79 -4.74 3.09
N GLN A 178 14.06 -3.95 3.89
CA GLN A 178 12.72 -4.33 4.36
C GLN A 178 11.76 -4.62 3.21
N MET A 179 11.79 -3.81 2.14
CA MET A 179 10.94 -4.06 0.98
C MET A 179 11.30 -5.39 0.30
N CYS A 180 12.58 -5.68 0.10
CA CYS A 180 13.02 -6.92 -0.56
C CYS A 180 12.68 -8.16 0.27
N ASP A 181 12.93 -8.12 1.59
CA ASP A 181 12.67 -9.25 2.49
C ASP A 181 11.19 -9.62 2.55
N GLU A 182 10.32 -8.61 2.51
CA GLU A 182 8.87 -8.79 2.62
C GLU A 182 8.17 -8.89 1.25
N ALA A 183 8.87 -8.67 0.14
CA ALA A 183 8.28 -8.52 -1.20
C ALA A 183 7.41 -9.73 -1.60
N ILE A 184 7.87 -10.94 -1.31
CA ILE A 184 7.16 -12.19 -1.64
C ILE A 184 5.82 -12.26 -0.91
N TYR A 185 5.82 -11.96 0.40
CA TYR A 185 4.60 -11.97 1.22
C TYR A 185 3.64 -10.86 0.81
N LYS A 186 4.17 -9.66 0.56
CA LYS A 186 3.41 -8.50 0.08
C LYS A 186 2.75 -8.78 -1.27
N ARG A 187 3.47 -9.40 -2.21
CA ARG A 187 2.89 -9.84 -3.50
C ARG A 187 1.76 -10.84 -3.28
N GLN A 188 1.99 -11.88 -2.46
CA GLN A 188 0.98 -12.89 -2.20
C GLN A 188 -0.25 -12.31 -1.51
N LEU A 189 -0.08 -11.34 -0.61
CA LEU A 189 -1.16 -10.60 0.02
C LEU A 189 -2.04 -9.90 -1.02
N VAL A 190 -1.44 -9.18 -1.98
CA VAL A 190 -2.18 -8.51 -3.05
C VAL A 190 -2.93 -9.51 -3.93
N VAL A 191 -2.25 -10.58 -4.36
CA VAL A 191 -2.87 -11.64 -5.17
C VAL A 191 -4.09 -12.22 -4.45
N SER A 192 -3.93 -12.61 -3.19
CA SER A 192 -4.99 -13.23 -2.40
C SER A 192 -6.17 -12.28 -2.18
N VAL A 193 -5.92 -10.97 -1.99
CA VAL A 193 -6.98 -9.96 -1.83
C VAL A 193 -7.79 -9.80 -3.12
N MET A 194 -7.12 -9.70 -4.28
CA MET A 194 -7.78 -9.56 -5.58
C MET A 194 -8.54 -10.83 -5.98
N GLU A 195 -7.97 -12.01 -5.74
CA GLU A 195 -8.64 -13.30 -5.98
C GLU A 195 -9.88 -13.46 -5.08
N GLN A 196 -9.75 -13.14 -3.79
CA GLN A 196 -10.88 -13.19 -2.87
C GLN A 196 -11.98 -12.19 -3.25
N MET A 197 -11.62 -11.00 -3.76
CA MET A 197 -12.61 -10.06 -4.30
C MET A 197 -13.37 -10.65 -5.49
N CYS A 198 -12.67 -11.32 -6.43
CA CYS A 198 -13.33 -12.00 -7.54
C CYS A 198 -14.32 -13.06 -7.06
N GLN A 199 -13.94 -13.83 -6.04
CA GLN A 199 -14.82 -14.84 -5.43
C GLN A 199 -16.05 -14.20 -4.77
N CYS A 200 -15.89 -13.11 -4.02
CA CYS A 200 -17.02 -12.39 -3.43
C CYS A 200 -17.98 -11.84 -4.49
N ILE A 201 -17.46 -11.38 -5.65
CA ILE A 201 -18.28 -10.96 -6.79
C ILE A 201 -19.06 -12.16 -7.36
N ASP A 202 -18.41 -13.31 -7.55
CA ASP A 202 -19.07 -14.54 -8.02
C ASP A 202 -20.20 -14.98 -7.08
N ASP A 203 -19.94 -14.96 -5.77
CA ASP A 203 -20.93 -15.38 -4.77
C ASP A 203 -22.12 -14.43 -4.73
N TYR A 204 -21.89 -13.12 -4.83
CA TYR A 204 -22.96 -12.14 -4.96
C TYR A 204 -23.78 -12.34 -6.25
N MET A 205 -23.13 -12.51 -7.39
CA MET A 205 -23.82 -12.75 -8.67
C MET A 205 -24.66 -14.04 -8.66
N LYS A 206 -24.18 -15.10 -8.01
CA LYS A 206 -24.96 -16.34 -7.82
C LYS A 206 -26.18 -16.11 -6.92
N ALA A 207 -26.03 -15.34 -5.85
CA ALA A 207 -27.14 -14.99 -4.96
C ALA A 207 -28.22 -14.17 -5.69
N GLU A 208 -27.80 -13.18 -6.50
CA GLU A 208 -28.69 -12.41 -7.38
C GLU A 208 -29.47 -13.30 -8.35
N ALA A 209 -28.78 -14.18 -9.07
CA ALA A 209 -29.40 -15.08 -10.04
C ALA A 209 -30.38 -16.06 -9.37
N GLY A 210 -30.02 -16.59 -8.20
CA GLY A 210 -30.86 -17.48 -7.41
C GLY A 210 -32.14 -16.81 -6.92
N ALA A 211 -32.11 -15.50 -6.68
CA ALA A 211 -33.29 -14.76 -6.27
C ALA A 211 -34.18 -14.33 -7.44
N ALA A 212 -33.58 -13.93 -8.57
CA ALA A 212 -34.34 -13.59 -9.79
C ALA A 212 -35.16 -14.79 -10.32
N GLY A 213 -34.68 -16.02 -10.10
CA GLY A 213 -35.38 -17.25 -10.47
C GLY A 213 -36.58 -17.62 -9.56
N GLY A 214 -36.70 -17.03 -8.37
CA GLY A 214 -37.76 -17.35 -7.40
C GLY A 214 -39.05 -16.54 -7.57
N ASP A 215 -38.92 -15.25 -7.93
CA ASP A 215 -40.06 -14.32 -7.97
C ASP A 215 -40.55 -13.97 -9.39
N ALA A 216 -39.77 -14.27 -10.45
CA ALA A 216 -40.22 -14.07 -11.83
C ALA A 216 -41.42 -14.96 -12.22
N GLN A 217 -41.66 -16.06 -11.50
CA GLN A 217 -42.86 -16.89 -11.66
C GLN A 217 -44.07 -16.38 -10.85
N ARG A 218 -43.90 -15.45 -9.90
CA ARG A 218 -45.01 -14.91 -9.10
C ARG A 218 -45.71 -13.70 -9.75
N TYR A 219 -45.04 -13.00 -10.67
CA TYR A 219 -45.62 -11.85 -11.37
C TYR A 219 -45.95 -12.09 -12.85
N SER A 220 -45.74 -13.31 -13.35
CA SER A 220 -46.31 -13.76 -14.62
C SER A 220 -47.72 -14.34 -14.36
N MET A 221 -48.72 -13.47 -14.18
CA MET A 221 -50.13 -13.68 -14.57
C MET A 221 -51.01 -12.58 -13.94
N ALA A 222 -51.26 -11.53 -14.72
CA ALA A 222 -52.54 -10.80 -14.74
C ALA A 222 -52.51 -9.85 -15.95
N TYR A 223 -52.78 -10.42 -17.13
CA TYR A 223 -53.63 -9.72 -18.11
C TYR A 223 -55.08 -10.01 -17.74
#